data_AF-A0A1E5TEL4-F1
#
_entry.id   AF-A0A1E5TEL4-F1
#
_cell.length_a   1.000
_cell.length_b   1.000
_cell.length_c   1.000
_cell.angle_alpha   90.00
_cell.angle_beta   90.00
_cell.angle_gamma   90.00
#
_symmetry.space_group_name_H-M   'P 1'
#
loop_
_entity.id
_entity.type
_entity.pdbx_description
1 polymer ?
#
loop_
_entity_poly.entity_id
_entity_poly.type
_entity_poly.pdbx_seq_one_letter_code
_entity_poly.pdbx_strand_id
1 'polypeptide(L)'
;MDKPHFLINWTDGVKINKDHFIESDFHNLDAMQDYAAIHLTTYNYGLLGAHTGHNESIKLSVDVNTEERLVVRLKYCNAITKKGCRVLFNSDMYGGDEPTATIESKNIDVNSNLDFLVVLSINPFKYVPVGEPDPESIPLHHPYALPKIDLHIMSKSQFNTSFLEKHYLMVGKIQWKNGAFVIDESYLPPISKIKYHTTLLAFHEKVSDVLVNLRNHSLVINNKNRHKFQNNKLAKNTFKLCLKVMDYVSDYIFKYTQTGEEKPPIFLVQSISVLGNYISTELAILEEEDREKLLQYYYEWIDIKPSVFEAMIGDVINLDYDHLDINEAIVKLDYFMTILERLWKKMSDLEYIGMRKDNIVISEDKVAPREVKKGNSWSIID
;
A
#
# COMPACT_ATOMS: atom_id res chain seq x y z
N MET A 1 33.51 -5.47 1.63
CA MET A 1 33.26 -6.67 0.81
C MET A 1 33.04 -7.80 1.79
N ASP A 2 31.85 -8.40 1.79
CA ASP A 2 31.60 -9.60 2.59
C ASP A 2 32.56 -10.69 2.10
N LYS A 3 33.32 -11.28 3.02
CA LYS A 3 34.18 -12.41 2.71
C LYS A 3 33.26 -13.63 2.54
N PRO A 4 33.34 -14.37 1.42
CA PRO A 4 32.53 -15.58 1.25
C PRO A 4 32.94 -16.65 2.27
N HIS A 5 31.97 -17.28 2.92
CA HIS A 5 32.20 -18.41 3.83
C HIS A 5 32.11 -19.73 3.06
N PHE A 6 33.25 -20.39 2.86
CA PHE A 6 33.34 -21.65 2.13
C PHE A 6 33.31 -22.85 3.08
N LEU A 7 32.81 -23.97 2.59
CA LEU A 7 32.84 -25.22 3.31
C LEU A 7 34.29 -25.63 3.63
N ILE A 8 34.52 -26.09 4.85
CA ILE A 8 35.81 -26.63 5.27
C ILE A 8 36.09 -27.94 4.54
N ASN A 9 37.23 -28.00 3.88
CA ASN A 9 37.74 -29.23 3.27
C ASN A 9 38.37 -30.13 4.33
N TRP A 10 37.58 -31.05 4.88
CA TRP A 10 38.05 -32.01 5.88
C TRP A 10 38.90 -33.11 5.24
N THR A 11 40.12 -33.29 5.74
CA THR A 11 41.02 -34.38 5.34
C THR A 11 41.66 -35.02 6.56
N ASP A 12 42.01 -36.30 6.44
CA ASP A 12 42.66 -37.04 7.53
C ASP A 12 43.98 -36.38 7.94
N GLY A 13 44.16 -36.19 9.25
CA GLY A 13 45.36 -35.55 9.82
C GLY A 13 45.31 -34.03 9.96
N VAL A 14 44.21 -33.37 9.57
CA VAL A 14 44.01 -31.93 9.83
C VAL A 14 43.93 -31.66 11.34
N LYS A 15 44.73 -30.70 11.83
CA LYS A 15 44.65 -30.21 13.21
C LYS A 15 43.40 -29.36 13.39
N ILE A 16 42.43 -29.87 14.14
CA ILE A 16 41.15 -29.20 14.39
C ILE A 16 41.35 -28.04 15.36
N ASN A 17 40.75 -26.87 15.06
CA ASN A 17 40.66 -25.73 15.95
C ASN A 17 39.24 -25.13 15.89
N LYS A 18 38.97 -24.14 16.75
CA LYS A 18 37.66 -23.47 16.82
C LYS A 18 37.24 -22.80 15.51
N ASP A 19 38.20 -22.31 14.72
CA ASP A 19 37.90 -21.52 13.53
C ASP A 19 37.30 -22.41 12.44
N HIS A 20 37.65 -23.70 12.37
CA HIS A 20 37.00 -24.65 11.47
C HIS A 20 35.50 -24.81 11.78
N PHE A 21 35.12 -24.83 13.05
CA PHE A 21 33.70 -24.92 13.44
C PHE A 21 32.97 -23.62 13.11
N ILE A 22 33.56 -22.47 13.46
CA ILE A 22 32.98 -21.15 13.17
C ILE A 22 32.75 -20.95 11.67
N GLU A 23 33.74 -21.25 10.83
CA GLU A 23 33.61 -21.11 9.37
C GLU A 23 32.62 -22.12 8.78
N SER A 24 32.52 -23.34 9.34
CA SER A 24 31.48 -24.29 8.94
C SER A 24 30.08 -23.79 9.28
N ASP A 25 29.89 -23.19 10.46
CA ASP A 25 28.62 -22.59 10.86
C ASP A 25 28.27 -21.37 10.00
N PHE A 26 29.24 -20.51 9.72
CA PHE A 26 29.06 -19.37 8.83
C PHE A 26 28.73 -19.79 7.40
N HIS A 27 29.36 -20.84 6.88
CA HIS A 27 29.00 -21.41 5.59
C HIS A 27 27.55 -21.90 5.57
N ASN A 28 27.10 -22.60 6.63
CA ASN A 28 25.72 -23.06 6.74
C ASN A 28 24.73 -21.87 6.78
N LEU A 29 25.07 -20.80 7.50
CA LEU A 29 24.26 -19.57 7.53
C LEU A 29 24.19 -18.88 6.16
N ASP A 30 25.32 -18.76 5.46
CA ASP A 30 25.39 -18.21 4.10
C ASP A 30 24.50 -19.05 3.16
N ALA A 31 24.59 -20.39 3.22
CA ALA A 31 23.78 -21.29 2.40
C ALA A 31 22.28 -21.16 2.68
N MET A 32 21.87 -21.00 3.96
CA MET A 32 20.48 -20.75 4.33
C MET A 32 19.97 -19.39 3.83
N GLN A 33 20.80 -18.34 3.93
CA GLN A 33 20.46 -17.02 3.40
C GLN A 33 20.30 -17.04 1.89
N ASP A 34 21.22 -17.70 1.17
CA ASP A 34 21.16 -17.86 -0.28
C ASP A 34 19.88 -18.61 -0.71
N TYR A 35 19.57 -19.73 -0.04
CA TYR A 35 18.33 -20.47 -0.27
C TYR A 35 17.09 -19.60 -0.08
N ALA A 36 17.03 -18.80 0.99
CA ALA A 36 15.94 -17.86 1.21
C ALA A 36 15.87 -16.78 0.12
N ALA A 37 17.02 -16.22 -0.27
CA ALA A 37 17.12 -15.16 -1.27
C ALA A 37 16.59 -15.59 -2.65
N ILE A 38 16.74 -16.87 -3.04
CA ILE A 38 16.23 -17.42 -4.31
C ILE A 38 14.69 -17.32 -4.40
N HIS A 39 13.99 -17.37 -3.26
CA HIS A 39 12.53 -17.25 -3.20
C HIS A 39 12.04 -15.82 -2.96
N LEU A 40 12.96 -14.89 -2.71
CA LEU A 40 12.65 -13.47 -2.57
C LEU A 40 12.68 -12.76 -3.92
N THR A 41 11.85 -11.73 -3.99
CA THR A 41 11.71 -10.77 -5.07
C THR A 41 11.88 -9.39 -4.46
N THR A 42 11.87 -8.36 -5.30
CA THR A 42 11.93 -6.97 -4.85
C THR A 42 10.69 -6.52 -4.07
N TYR A 43 9.66 -7.38 -3.93
CA TYR A 43 8.34 -7.00 -3.40
C TYR A 43 7.79 -7.89 -2.28
N ASN A 44 8.49 -8.97 -1.89
CA ASN A 44 8.00 -9.94 -0.89
C ASN A 44 8.97 -10.16 0.28
N TYR A 45 9.73 -9.12 0.65
CA TYR A 45 10.61 -9.12 1.82
C TYR A 45 10.13 -8.10 2.87
N GLY A 46 10.86 -7.99 3.98
CA GLY A 46 10.55 -7.05 5.05
C GLY A 46 9.83 -7.71 6.21
N LEU A 47 8.84 -7.04 6.79
CA LEU A 47 8.10 -7.55 7.93
C LEU A 47 7.42 -8.90 7.60
N LEU A 48 7.57 -9.85 8.52
CA LEU A 48 6.92 -11.17 8.50
C LEU A 48 5.71 -11.15 9.44
N GLY A 49 5.03 -12.28 9.69
CA GLY A 49 3.94 -12.32 10.67
C GLY A 49 4.45 -12.19 12.10
N ALA A 50 3.65 -11.67 13.02
CA ALA A 50 4.03 -11.61 14.43
C ALA A 50 4.41 -13.02 14.94
N HIS A 51 5.51 -13.12 15.68
CA HIS A 51 5.93 -14.37 16.32
C HIS A 51 5.14 -14.58 17.61
N THR A 52 5.09 -15.82 18.10
CA THR A 52 4.31 -16.21 19.28
C THR A 52 4.48 -15.24 20.45
N GLY A 53 3.36 -14.74 20.99
CA GLY A 53 3.34 -13.80 22.10
C GLY A 53 3.34 -12.32 21.72
N HIS A 54 3.41 -11.99 20.42
CA HIS A 54 3.33 -10.61 19.91
C HIS A 54 2.13 -10.42 18.97
N ASN A 55 1.57 -9.21 18.96
CA ASN A 55 0.46 -8.84 18.07
C ASN A 55 0.93 -8.19 16.76
N GLU A 56 2.12 -7.60 16.80
CA GLU A 56 2.71 -6.85 15.69
C GLU A 56 4.07 -7.44 15.34
N SER A 57 4.51 -7.25 14.10
CA SER A 57 5.76 -7.80 13.59
C SER A 57 6.98 -6.95 13.96
N ILE A 58 6.77 -5.73 14.41
CA ILE A 58 7.82 -4.83 14.87
C ILE A 58 7.27 -3.91 15.94
N LYS A 59 8.08 -3.61 16.96
CA LYS A 59 7.77 -2.63 17.98
C LYS A 59 8.97 -1.71 18.19
N LEU A 60 8.78 -0.43 17.87
CA LEU A 60 9.72 0.64 18.14
C LEU A 60 9.20 1.47 19.32
N SER A 61 10.07 1.84 20.25
CA SER A 61 9.76 2.91 21.20
C SER A 61 10.51 4.17 20.78
N VAL A 62 9.84 5.31 20.78
CA VAL A 62 10.46 6.58 20.46
C VAL A 62 10.29 7.54 21.63
N ASP A 63 11.40 8.06 22.11
CA ASP A 63 11.44 9.08 23.14
C ASP A 63 11.94 10.39 22.52
N VAL A 64 11.12 11.42 22.62
CA VAL A 64 11.51 12.80 22.32
C VAL A 64 11.85 13.47 23.64
N ASN A 65 13.13 13.45 24.00
CA ASN A 65 13.59 13.99 25.28
C ASN A 65 13.46 15.52 25.32
N THR A 66 13.71 16.17 24.17
CA THR A 66 13.51 17.60 23.89
C THR A 66 13.18 17.76 22.40
N GLU A 67 12.66 18.91 21.96
CA GLU A 67 12.42 19.19 20.53
C GLU A 67 13.70 19.01 19.67
N GLU A 68 14.86 19.03 20.31
CA GLU A 68 16.18 18.94 19.69
C GLU A 68 16.76 17.51 19.61
N ARG A 69 16.20 16.52 20.30
CA ARG A 69 16.76 15.16 20.36
C ARG A 69 15.69 14.09 20.36
N LEU A 70 15.81 13.17 19.41
CA LEU A 70 14.95 12.00 19.28
C LEU A 70 15.76 10.71 19.44
N VAL A 71 15.23 9.79 20.24
CA VAL A 71 15.82 8.46 20.49
C VAL A 71 14.83 7.37 20.09
N VAL A 72 15.24 6.48 19.19
CA VAL A 72 14.46 5.29 18.79
C VAL A 72 15.11 4.05 19.37
N ARG A 73 14.31 3.13 19.92
CA ARG A 73 14.77 1.81 20.37
C ARG A 73 13.94 0.71 19.76
N LEU A 74 14.61 -0.38 19.40
CA LEU A 74 13.97 -1.60 18.94
C LEU A 74 13.59 -2.46 20.15
N LYS A 75 12.29 -2.72 20.35
CA LYS A 75 11.80 -3.64 21.39
C LYS A 75 11.61 -5.05 20.86
N TYR A 76 11.08 -5.15 19.65
CA TYR A 76 10.75 -6.40 18.99
C TYR A 76 10.82 -6.26 17.48
N CYS A 77 11.26 -7.30 16.77
CA CYS A 77 11.20 -7.37 15.32
C CYS A 77 11.14 -8.82 14.81
N ASN A 78 10.27 -9.05 13.84
CA ASN A 78 10.20 -10.26 13.06
C ASN A 78 10.15 -9.90 11.57
N ALA A 79 11.30 -10.03 10.90
CA ALA A 79 11.46 -9.63 9.51
C ALA A 79 12.46 -10.50 8.72
N ILE A 80 12.52 -10.26 7.42
CA ILE A 80 13.54 -10.78 6.51
C ILE A 80 14.06 -9.65 5.60
N THR A 81 15.36 -9.57 5.41
CA THR A 81 15.97 -8.60 4.48
C THR A 81 15.77 -9.01 3.02
N LYS A 82 16.07 -8.12 2.06
CA LYS A 82 15.93 -8.37 0.62
C LYS A 82 16.81 -9.53 0.11
N LYS A 83 17.92 -9.84 0.80
CA LYS A 83 18.81 -10.98 0.48
C LYS A 83 18.69 -12.15 1.46
N GLY A 84 17.55 -12.30 2.14
CA GLY A 84 17.25 -13.52 2.89
C GLY A 84 17.79 -13.59 4.32
N CYS A 85 18.43 -12.53 4.84
CA CYS A 85 18.82 -12.51 6.26
C CYS A 85 17.59 -12.42 7.16
N ARG A 86 17.42 -13.41 8.03
CA ARG A 86 16.32 -13.51 8.99
C ARG A 86 16.58 -12.64 10.23
N VAL A 87 15.66 -11.74 10.54
CA VAL A 87 15.72 -10.88 11.74
C VAL A 87 14.64 -11.30 12.73
N LEU A 88 15.03 -11.95 13.81
CA LEU A 88 14.17 -12.20 14.97
C LEU A 88 14.81 -11.57 16.20
N PHE A 89 14.21 -10.49 16.70
CA PHE A 89 14.68 -9.73 17.84
C PHE A 89 13.58 -9.59 18.89
N ASN A 90 13.94 -9.80 20.14
CA ASN A 90 13.16 -9.48 21.33
C ASN A 90 14.17 -9.07 22.42
N SER A 91 13.98 -7.91 23.07
CA SER A 91 14.87 -7.40 24.11
C SER A 91 15.20 -8.43 25.18
N ASP A 92 14.23 -9.26 25.58
CA ASP A 92 14.40 -10.26 26.62
C ASP A 92 15.42 -11.34 26.22
N MET A 93 15.52 -11.66 24.93
CA MET A 93 16.52 -12.61 24.41
C MET A 93 17.95 -12.07 24.48
N TYR A 94 18.11 -10.75 24.58
CA TYR A 94 19.39 -10.05 24.64
C TYR A 94 19.63 -9.47 26.05
N GLY A 95 18.99 -10.02 27.09
CA GLY A 95 19.19 -9.57 28.48
C GLY A 95 18.65 -8.16 28.76
N GLY A 96 17.67 -7.70 27.97
CA GLY A 96 17.11 -6.36 28.07
C GLY A 96 17.87 -5.29 27.29
N ASP A 97 18.94 -5.64 26.57
CA ASP A 97 19.63 -4.71 25.68
C ASP A 97 18.77 -4.41 24.44
N GLU A 98 18.66 -3.12 24.11
CA GLU A 98 17.79 -2.62 23.05
C GLU A 98 18.60 -1.80 22.06
N PRO A 99 18.70 -2.25 20.80
CA PRO A 99 19.32 -1.48 19.73
C PRO A 99 18.72 -0.07 19.68
N THR A 100 19.58 0.93 19.92
CA THR A 100 19.18 2.32 20.10
C THR A 100 19.84 3.21 19.07
N ALA A 101 19.05 4.04 18.40
CA ALA A 101 19.53 5.09 17.50
C ALA A 101 19.13 6.46 18.04
N THR A 102 20.01 7.45 17.92
CA THR A 102 19.75 8.83 18.37
C THR A 102 20.06 9.81 17.24
N ILE A 103 19.23 10.84 17.11
CA ILE A 103 19.48 11.99 16.26
C ILE A 103 19.33 13.28 17.06
N GLU A 104 20.20 14.26 16.78
CA GLU A 104 20.21 15.58 17.42
C GLU A 104 20.10 16.68 16.35
N SER A 105 19.41 17.77 16.67
CA SER A 105 19.13 18.89 15.77
C SER A 105 20.28 19.89 15.62
N LYS A 106 21.38 19.74 16.38
CA LYS A 106 22.47 20.73 16.49
C LYS A 106 23.01 21.28 15.16
N ASN A 107 22.97 20.46 14.10
CA ASN A 107 23.48 20.81 12.76
C ASN A 107 22.36 20.90 11.71
N ILE A 108 21.10 20.99 12.12
CA ILE A 108 19.94 21.02 11.23
C ILE A 108 19.32 22.42 11.30
N ASP A 109 19.12 23.05 10.14
CA ASP A 109 18.41 24.33 10.06
C ASP A 109 16.93 24.13 10.44
N VAL A 110 16.43 24.97 11.34
CA VAL A 110 15.04 24.97 11.84
C VAL A 110 14.03 25.07 10.70
N ASN A 111 14.35 25.83 9.65
CA ASN A 111 13.46 26.03 8.49
C ASN A 111 13.61 24.97 7.40
N SER A 112 14.54 24.02 7.56
CA SER A 112 14.69 22.93 6.61
C SER A 112 13.56 21.90 6.78
N ASN A 113 13.24 21.21 5.69
CA ASN A 113 12.38 20.04 5.70
C ASN A 113 13.23 18.84 5.28
N LEU A 114 13.60 17.99 6.23
CA LEU A 114 14.48 16.84 5.99
C LEU A 114 13.78 15.54 6.35
N ASP A 115 13.97 14.53 5.52
CA ASP A 115 13.54 13.16 5.80
C ASP A 115 14.73 12.33 6.30
N PHE A 116 14.47 11.53 7.33
CA PHE A 116 15.37 10.55 7.89
C PHE A 116 14.72 9.16 7.86
N LEU A 117 15.55 8.15 7.71
CA LEU A 117 15.16 6.74 7.66
C LEU A 117 15.72 6.03 8.89
N VAL A 118 14.87 5.28 9.57
CA VAL A 118 15.26 4.36 10.63
C VAL A 118 15.59 3.01 9.97
N VAL A 119 16.83 2.58 10.13
CA VAL A 119 17.37 1.38 9.47
C VAL A 119 17.86 0.38 10.50
N LEU A 120 17.28 -0.81 10.46
CA LEU A 120 17.75 -1.97 11.19
C LEU A 120 18.87 -2.63 10.40
N SER A 121 19.99 -2.95 11.07
CA SER A 121 21.05 -3.77 10.50
C SER A 121 21.21 -5.07 11.28
N ILE A 122 21.45 -6.17 10.59
CA ILE A 122 21.76 -7.47 11.18
C ILE A 122 23.12 -7.96 10.67
N ASN A 123 23.99 -8.41 11.56
CA ASN A 123 25.20 -9.12 11.21
C ASN A 123 25.10 -10.58 11.69
N PRO A 124 24.79 -11.53 10.78
CA PRO A 124 24.64 -12.93 11.13
C PRO A 124 25.98 -13.62 11.47
N PHE A 125 27.11 -13.01 11.12
CA PHE A 125 28.45 -13.54 11.35
C PHE A 125 29.15 -12.92 12.57
N LYS A 126 28.43 -12.08 13.32
CA LYS A 126 28.93 -11.50 14.56
C LYS A 126 27.94 -11.78 15.67
N TYR A 127 28.35 -12.60 16.63
CA TYR A 127 27.49 -12.98 17.73
C TYR A 127 27.65 -12.09 18.97
N VAL A 128 26.54 -11.97 19.70
CA VAL A 128 26.43 -11.38 21.03
C VAL A 128 26.12 -12.53 22.01
N PRO A 129 26.87 -12.66 23.12
CA PRO A 129 26.62 -13.69 24.12
C PRO A 129 25.30 -13.40 24.87
N VAL A 130 24.47 -14.42 25.08
CA VAL A 130 23.16 -14.29 25.74
C VAL A 130 22.82 -15.49 26.62
N GLY A 131 21.80 -15.34 27.46
CA GLY A 131 21.39 -16.32 28.47
C GLY A 131 22.12 -16.12 29.79
N GLU A 132 21.53 -16.60 30.88
CA GLU A 132 22.12 -16.48 32.21
C GLU A 132 23.31 -17.45 32.34
N PRO A 133 24.52 -16.97 32.70
CA PRO A 133 25.67 -17.85 32.96
C PRO A 133 25.39 -18.81 34.10
N ASP A 134 25.72 -20.09 33.93
CA ASP A 134 25.68 -21.07 35.00
C ASP A 134 26.84 -20.83 35.98
N PRO A 135 26.60 -20.50 37.26
CA PRO A 135 27.66 -20.26 38.25
C PRO A 135 28.63 -21.42 38.43
N GLU A 136 28.19 -22.65 38.11
CA GLU A 136 29.02 -23.86 38.20
C GLU A 136 29.84 -24.12 36.93
N SER A 137 29.62 -23.36 35.86
CA SER A 137 30.38 -23.48 34.61
C SER A 137 31.79 -22.92 34.74
N ILE A 138 32.80 -23.69 34.31
CA ILE A 138 34.21 -23.29 34.32
C ILE A 138 34.79 -23.49 32.90
N PRO A 139 35.22 -22.41 32.22
CA PRO A 139 35.15 -21.01 32.63
C PRO A 139 33.70 -20.51 32.66
N LEU A 140 33.40 -19.52 33.50
CA LEU A 140 32.10 -18.87 33.53
C LEU A 140 31.85 -18.17 32.18
N HIS A 141 30.75 -18.50 31.51
CA HIS A 141 30.38 -17.92 30.23
C HIS A 141 28.87 -17.94 30.01
N HIS A 142 28.39 -17.13 29.07
CA HIS A 142 27.02 -17.20 28.60
C HIS A 142 26.79 -18.49 27.81
N PRO A 143 25.65 -19.19 28.03
CA PRO A 143 25.39 -20.49 27.40
C PRO A 143 25.06 -20.39 25.90
N TYR A 144 24.61 -19.23 25.42
CA TYR A 144 24.11 -19.06 24.06
C TYR A 144 24.67 -17.80 23.39
N ALA A 145 24.41 -17.70 22.08
CA ALA A 145 24.85 -16.62 21.23
C ALA A 145 23.77 -16.27 20.20
N LEU A 146 23.55 -14.98 19.95
CA LEU A 146 22.59 -14.47 18.96
C LEU A 146 23.28 -13.48 18.01
N PRO A 147 22.78 -13.29 16.77
CA PRO A 147 23.38 -12.36 15.83
C PRO A 147 23.31 -10.91 16.32
N LYS A 148 24.31 -10.11 16.00
CA LYS A 148 24.33 -8.68 16.35
C LYS A 148 23.30 -7.93 15.53
N ILE A 149 22.44 -7.17 16.21
CA ILE A 149 21.44 -6.30 15.60
C ILE A 149 21.71 -4.88 16.10
N ASP A 150 21.71 -3.92 15.18
CA ASP A 150 21.87 -2.50 15.49
C ASP A 150 20.76 -1.69 14.81
N LEU A 151 20.50 -0.49 15.34
CA LEU A 151 19.55 0.47 14.79
C LEU A 151 20.28 1.76 14.42
N HIS A 152 19.94 2.33 13.28
CA HIS A 152 20.57 3.53 12.74
C HIS A 152 19.50 4.54 12.30
N ILE A 153 19.81 5.84 12.38
CA ILE A 153 19.01 6.91 11.76
C ILE A 153 19.90 7.57 10.72
N MET A 154 19.42 7.62 9.47
CA MET A 154 20.19 8.15 8.34
C MET A 154 19.38 9.19 7.57
N SER A 155 20.02 10.25 7.09
CA SER A 155 19.38 11.23 6.22
C SER A 155 19.06 10.61 4.86
N LYS A 156 17.82 10.78 4.38
CA LYS A 156 17.36 10.24 3.09
C LYS A 156 18.16 10.80 1.91
N SER A 157 18.63 12.05 1.98
CA SER A 157 19.40 12.70 0.90
C SER A 157 20.87 12.26 0.84
N GLN A 158 21.40 11.68 1.91
CA GLN A 158 22.82 11.34 2.03
C GLN A 158 23.11 9.87 1.72
N PHE A 159 22.08 9.05 1.48
CA PHE A 159 22.24 7.61 1.39
C PHE A 159 21.65 7.02 0.11
N ASN A 160 22.45 6.21 -0.60
CA ASN A 160 21.96 5.41 -1.71
C ASN A 160 21.41 4.07 -1.16
N THR A 161 20.08 3.95 -1.17
CA THR A 161 19.36 2.77 -0.67
C THR A 161 19.69 1.48 -1.43
N SER A 162 20.28 1.56 -2.63
CA SER A 162 20.72 0.39 -3.41
C SER A 162 21.80 -0.45 -2.70
N PHE A 163 22.48 0.10 -1.70
CA PHE A 163 23.47 -0.63 -0.91
C PHE A 163 22.90 -1.25 0.37
N LEU A 164 21.61 -1.01 0.69
CA LEU A 164 20.93 -1.51 1.89
C LEU A 164 20.13 -2.80 1.62
N GLU A 165 20.64 -3.69 0.78
CA GLU A 165 19.86 -4.88 0.39
C GLU A 165 20.12 -6.10 1.27
N LYS A 166 21.38 -6.36 1.62
CA LYS A 166 21.75 -7.65 2.22
C LYS A 166 21.46 -7.73 3.71
N HIS A 167 22.01 -6.80 4.47
CA HIS A 167 22.02 -6.84 5.94
C HIS A 167 21.16 -5.76 6.57
N TYR A 168 20.34 -5.06 5.79
CA TYR A 168 19.63 -3.87 6.22
C TYR A 168 18.15 -3.96 5.90
N LEU A 169 17.34 -3.33 6.73
CA LEU A 169 15.91 -3.17 6.53
C LEU A 169 15.48 -1.79 7.01
N MET A 170 14.74 -1.07 6.18
CA MET A 170 14.10 0.18 6.60
C MET A 170 12.83 -0.13 7.37
N VAL A 171 12.70 0.48 8.54
CA VAL A 171 11.66 0.13 9.52
C VAL A 171 10.89 1.34 10.04
N GLY A 172 11.31 2.56 9.68
CA GLY A 172 10.65 3.79 10.10
C GLY A 172 11.13 4.99 9.30
N LYS A 173 10.36 6.07 9.37
CA LYS A 173 10.68 7.37 8.77
C LYS A 173 10.43 8.48 9.79
N ILE A 174 11.32 9.45 9.80
CA ILE A 174 11.28 10.61 10.70
C ILE A 174 11.40 11.85 9.83
N GLN A 175 10.60 12.87 10.11
CA GLN A 175 10.64 14.16 9.45
C GLN A 175 11.17 15.21 10.41
N TRP A 176 12.07 16.06 9.94
CA TRP A 176 12.35 17.34 10.58
C TRP A 176 11.48 18.39 9.91
N LYS A 177 10.58 18.99 10.68
CA LYS A 177 9.69 20.07 10.21
C LYS A 177 9.38 21.02 11.36
N ASN A 178 9.36 22.32 11.07
CA ASN A 178 9.05 23.38 12.03
C ASN A 178 9.91 23.31 13.31
N GLY A 179 11.21 22.99 13.18
CA GLY A 179 12.12 22.92 14.31
C GLY A 179 11.99 21.69 15.22
N ALA A 180 11.23 20.66 14.81
CA ALA A 180 11.04 19.46 15.61
C ALA A 180 11.13 18.18 14.78
N PHE A 181 11.59 17.10 15.42
CA PHE A 181 11.50 15.75 14.87
C PHE A 181 10.08 15.19 15.06
N VAL A 182 9.50 14.68 13.98
CA VAL A 182 8.17 14.06 13.96
C VAL A 182 8.29 12.68 13.31
N ILE A 183 7.83 11.64 14.00
CA ILE A 183 7.78 10.28 13.44
C ILE A 183 6.65 10.24 12.41
N ASP A 184 6.90 9.64 11.26
CA ASP A 184 5.85 9.35 10.30
C ASP A 184 5.14 8.04 10.68
N GLU A 185 4.07 8.14 11.47
CA GLU A 185 3.25 6.99 11.88
C GLU A 185 2.51 6.35 10.70
N SER A 186 2.38 7.06 9.57
CA SER A 186 1.77 6.52 8.36
C SER A 186 2.75 5.74 7.48
N TYR A 187 4.05 5.79 7.79
CA TYR A 187 5.05 5.07 7.04
C TYR A 187 4.83 3.57 7.08
N LEU A 188 4.71 2.95 5.91
CA LEU A 188 4.60 1.50 5.76
C LEU A 188 5.94 0.95 5.23
N PRO A 189 6.74 0.26 6.08
CA PRO A 189 8.00 -0.33 5.66
C PRO A 189 7.78 -1.48 4.66
N PRO A 190 8.85 -2.07 4.08
CA PRO A 190 8.76 -3.32 3.35
C PRO A 190 8.02 -4.39 4.17
N ILE A 191 7.01 -5.00 3.57
CA ILE A 191 6.15 -6.02 4.19
C ILE A 191 5.99 -7.17 3.21
N SER A 192 6.28 -8.40 3.67
CA SER A 192 6.33 -9.56 2.77
C SER A 192 4.97 -10.06 2.32
N LYS A 193 3.93 -9.89 3.16
CA LYS A 193 2.54 -10.25 2.87
C LYS A 193 1.56 -9.25 3.48
N ILE A 194 0.47 -8.97 2.79
CA ILE A 194 -0.57 -8.02 3.22
C ILE A 194 -1.05 -8.30 4.65
N LYS A 195 -1.32 -9.58 4.98
CA LYS A 195 -1.81 -9.97 6.32
C LYS A 195 -0.85 -9.72 7.48
N TYR A 196 0.41 -9.40 7.21
CA TYR A 196 1.42 -9.17 8.26
C TYR A 196 1.42 -7.73 8.79
N HIS A 197 0.55 -6.87 8.27
CA HIS A 197 0.41 -5.50 8.76
C HIS A 197 -1.07 -5.11 8.82
N THR A 198 -1.50 -4.60 9.97
CA THR A 198 -2.91 -4.27 10.26
C THR A 198 -3.48 -3.25 9.27
N THR A 199 -2.76 -2.16 8.97
CA THR A 199 -3.18 -1.15 7.99
C THR A 199 -3.41 -1.73 6.59
N LEU A 200 -2.54 -2.63 6.13
CA LEU A 200 -2.68 -3.24 4.81
C LEU A 200 -3.82 -4.26 4.77
N LEU A 201 -4.00 -5.02 5.84
CA LEU A 201 -5.12 -5.94 5.97
C LEU A 201 -6.47 -5.19 5.98
N ALA A 202 -6.59 -4.13 6.79
CA ALA A 202 -7.78 -3.28 6.81
C ALA A 202 -8.06 -2.63 5.45
N PHE A 203 -7.02 -2.20 4.74
CA PHE A 203 -7.17 -1.67 3.39
C PHE A 203 -7.62 -2.74 2.39
N HIS A 204 -7.10 -3.97 2.49
CA HIS A 204 -7.55 -5.11 1.68
C HIS A 204 -9.02 -5.45 1.92
N GLU A 205 -9.46 -5.50 3.18
CA GLU A 205 -10.86 -5.71 3.56
C GLU A 205 -11.76 -4.59 3.00
N LYS A 206 -11.37 -3.32 3.17
CA LYS A 206 -12.09 -2.17 2.61
C LYS A 206 -12.26 -2.30 1.10
N VAL A 207 -11.19 -2.64 0.37
CA VAL A 207 -11.25 -2.79 -1.09
C VAL A 207 -12.16 -3.94 -1.48
N SER A 208 -12.13 -5.07 -0.76
CA SER A 208 -13.05 -6.19 -0.99
C SER A 208 -14.52 -5.74 -0.89
N ASP A 209 -14.86 -4.99 0.16
CA ASP A 209 -16.21 -4.45 0.35
C ASP A 209 -16.60 -3.48 -0.77
N VAL A 210 -15.68 -2.58 -1.16
CA VAL A 210 -15.91 -1.65 -2.27
C VAL A 210 -16.16 -2.41 -3.57
N LEU A 211 -15.42 -3.48 -3.89
CA LEU A 211 -15.64 -4.26 -5.11
C LEU A 211 -17.03 -4.90 -5.14
N VAL A 212 -17.49 -5.44 -4.01
CA VAL A 212 -18.85 -5.99 -3.88
C VAL A 212 -19.90 -4.89 -4.06
N ASN A 213 -19.70 -3.73 -3.42
CA ASN A 213 -20.59 -2.58 -3.53
C ASN A 213 -20.65 -2.02 -4.95
N LEU A 214 -19.52 -1.91 -5.64
CA LEU A 214 -19.46 -1.48 -7.04
C LEU A 214 -20.27 -2.40 -7.95
N ARG A 215 -20.17 -3.73 -7.77
CA ARG A 215 -20.99 -4.70 -8.50
C ARG A 215 -22.47 -4.53 -8.20
N ASN A 216 -22.85 -4.42 -6.93
CA ASN A 216 -24.25 -4.28 -6.52
C ASN A 216 -24.87 -2.98 -7.02
N HIS A 217 -24.17 -1.85 -6.87
CA HIS A 217 -24.60 -0.57 -7.41
C HIS A 217 -24.72 -0.61 -8.94
N SER A 218 -23.79 -1.27 -9.64
CA SER A 218 -23.88 -1.47 -11.10
C SER A 218 -25.15 -2.20 -11.52
N LEU A 219 -25.56 -3.25 -10.80
CA LEU A 219 -26.81 -3.96 -11.06
C LEU A 219 -28.05 -3.07 -10.85
N VAL A 220 -28.06 -2.26 -9.79
CA VAL A 220 -29.15 -1.30 -9.52
C VAL A 220 -29.25 -0.24 -10.61
N ILE A 221 -28.13 0.36 -11.01
CA ILE A 221 -28.05 1.34 -12.10
C ILE A 221 -28.59 0.71 -13.38
N ASN A 222 -28.17 -0.50 -13.72
CA ASN A 222 -28.62 -1.19 -14.92
C ASN A 222 -30.13 -1.44 -14.91
N ASN A 223 -30.69 -1.91 -13.79
CA ASN A 223 -32.11 -2.20 -13.68
C ASN A 223 -32.99 -0.94 -13.84
N LYS A 224 -32.60 0.18 -13.24
CA LYS A 224 -33.35 1.44 -13.31
C LYS A 224 -33.37 2.08 -14.70
N ASN A 225 -32.36 1.80 -15.53
CA ASN A 225 -32.18 2.47 -16.81
C ASN A 225 -32.52 1.60 -18.04
N ARG A 226 -32.90 0.32 -17.81
CA ARG A 226 -33.14 -0.69 -18.87
C ARG A 226 -34.08 -0.27 -20.00
N HIS A 227 -35.10 0.50 -19.68
CA HIS A 227 -36.12 0.93 -20.65
C HIS A 227 -35.91 2.37 -21.17
N LYS A 228 -34.87 3.08 -20.71
CA LYS A 228 -34.63 4.51 -21.03
C LYS A 228 -33.41 4.74 -21.95
N PHE A 229 -32.78 3.68 -22.47
CA PHE A 229 -31.51 3.77 -23.20
C PHE A 229 -31.57 4.42 -24.59
N GLN A 230 -32.69 4.31 -25.30
CA GLN A 230 -32.70 4.63 -26.74
C GLN A 230 -32.39 6.10 -27.03
N ASN A 231 -32.71 7.02 -26.10
CA ASN A 231 -32.50 8.45 -26.28
C ASN A 231 -31.62 9.13 -25.22
N ASN A 232 -31.00 8.36 -24.30
CA ASN A 232 -30.23 8.93 -23.20
C ASN A 232 -28.76 8.46 -23.25
N LYS A 233 -27.90 9.29 -23.86
CA LYS A 233 -26.47 9.03 -23.99
C LYS A 233 -25.75 8.89 -22.63
N LEU A 234 -26.13 9.70 -21.62
CA LEU A 234 -25.55 9.61 -20.28
C LEU A 234 -25.81 8.23 -19.68
N ALA A 235 -27.07 7.77 -19.71
CA ALA A 235 -27.43 6.45 -19.22
C ALA A 235 -26.69 5.32 -19.97
N LYS A 236 -26.57 5.44 -21.31
CA LYS A 236 -25.82 4.47 -22.12
C LYS A 236 -24.34 4.41 -21.75
N ASN A 237 -23.69 5.55 -21.54
CA ASN A 237 -22.27 5.61 -21.23
C ASN A 237 -21.97 5.18 -19.78
N THR A 238 -22.81 5.56 -18.80
CA THR A 238 -22.72 5.02 -17.43
C THR A 238 -22.94 3.51 -17.41
N PHE A 239 -23.87 2.98 -18.22
CA PHE A 239 -24.10 1.54 -18.33
C PHE A 239 -22.87 0.78 -18.83
N LYS A 240 -22.18 1.30 -19.86
CA LYS A 240 -20.93 0.70 -20.36
C LYS A 240 -19.86 0.61 -19.27
N LEU A 241 -19.69 1.68 -18.48
CA LEU A 241 -18.79 1.67 -17.33
C LEU A 241 -19.21 0.63 -16.28
N CYS A 242 -20.50 0.55 -15.96
CA CYS A 242 -21.03 -0.46 -15.04
C CYS A 242 -20.73 -1.89 -15.51
N LEU A 243 -20.88 -2.18 -16.81
CA LEU A 243 -20.52 -3.49 -17.38
C LEU A 243 -19.04 -3.80 -17.16
N LYS A 244 -18.14 -2.87 -17.51
CA LYS A 244 -16.68 -3.05 -17.34
C LYS A 244 -16.27 -3.30 -15.89
N VAL A 245 -16.89 -2.58 -14.95
CA VAL A 245 -16.66 -2.82 -13.52
C VAL A 245 -17.18 -4.18 -13.08
N MET A 246 -18.36 -4.61 -13.54
CA MET A 246 -18.89 -5.94 -13.21
C MET A 246 -18.06 -7.08 -13.81
N ASP A 247 -17.56 -6.93 -15.05
CA ASP A 247 -16.68 -7.91 -15.69
C ASP A 247 -15.41 -8.08 -14.83
N TYR A 248 -14.76 -6.96 -14.47
CA TYR A 248 -13.61 -6.97 -13.56
C TYR A 248 -13.95 -7.64 -12.21
N VAL A 249 -15.02 -7.22 -11.53
CA VAL A 249 -15.34 -7.81 -10.22
C VAL A 249 -15.57 -9.32 -10.34
N SER A 250 -16.24 -9.78 -11.40
CA SER A 250 -16.53 -11.20 -11.63
C SER A 250 -15.26 -12.03 -11.83
N ASP A 251 -14.26 -11.49 -12.54
CA ASP A 251 -13.01 -12.19 -12.82
C ASP A 251 -12.06 -12.22 -11.61
N TYR A 252 -12.05 -11.16 -10.79
CA TYR A 252 -10.98 -10.93 -9.81
C TYR A 252 -11.38 -11.17 -8.35
N ILE A 253 -12.68 -11.09 -7.98
CA ILE A 253 -13.11 -11.09 -6.57
C ILE A 253 -12.70 -12.35 -5.79
N PHE A 254 -12.76 -13.53 -6.41
CA PHE A 254 -12.39 -14.79 -5.75
C PHE A 254 -10.90 -14.80 -5.41
N LYS A 255 -10.03 -14.46 -6.37
CA LYS A 255 -8.59 -14.41 -6.15
C LYS A 255 -8.23 -13.39 -5.09
N TYR A 256 -8.85 -12.21 -5.15
CA TYR A 256 -8.64 -11.11 -4.22
C TYR A 256 -8.99 -11.51 -2.78
N THR A 257 -10.15 -12.11 -2.56
CA THR A 257 -10.62 -12.50 -1.21
C THR A 257 -9.94 -13.76 -0.68
N GLN A 258 -9.76 -14.80 -1.50
CA GLN A 258 -9.30 -16.10 -1.01
C GLN A 258 -7.78 -16.20 -0.86
N THR A 259 -7.03 -15.46 -1.69
CA THR A 259 -5.56 -15.57 -1.72
C THR A 259 -4.85 -14.24 -1.56
N GLY A 260 -5.56 -13.11 -1.59
CA GLY A 260 -4.97 -11.78 -1.63
C GLY A 260 -4.15 -11.46 -0.38
N GLU A 261 -4.63 -11.80 0.81
CA GLU A 261 -3.95 -11.60 2.08
C GLU A 261 -2.55 -12.23 2.17
N GLU A 262 -2.35 -13.34 1.45
CA GLU A 262 -1.07 -14.07 1.40
C GLU A 262 -0.08 -13.47 0.38
N LYS A 263 -0.51 -12.47 -0.41
CA LYS A 263 0.32 -11.83 -1.45
C LYS A 263 1.09 -10.63 -0.90
N PRO A 264 2.20 -10.26 -1.56
CA PRO A 264 2.88 -8.99 -1.27
C PRO A 264 2.01 -7.77 -1.61
N PRO A 265 2.27 -6.59 -1.01
CA PRO A 265 1.41 -5.41 -1.17
C PRO A 265 1.29 -4.88 -2.61
N ILE A 266 2.28 -5.14 -3.49
CA ILE A 266 2.18 -4.86 -4.93
C ILE A 266 0.94 -5.51 -5.59
N PHE A 267 0.41 -6.60 -5.02
CA PHE A 267 -0.82 -7.23 -5.49
C PHE A 267 -2.05 -6.31 -5.38
N LEU A 268 -2.12 -5.45 -4.35
CA LEU A 268 -3.17 -4.46 -4.19
C LEU A 268 -3.10 -3.42 -5.31
N VAL A 269 -1.89 -2.91 -5.56
CA VAL A 269 -1.60 -1.97 -6.65
C VAL A 269 -2.02 -2.57 -7.98
N GLN A 270 -1.58 -3.78 -8.28
CA GLN A 270 -1.91 -4.45 -9.53
C GLN A 270 -3.42 -4.61 -9.68
N SER A 271 -4.11 -5.08 -8.64
CA SER A 271 -5.54 -5.35 -8.68
C SER A 271 -6.32 -4.06 -8.97
N ILE A 272 -6.06 -2.99 -8.23
CA ILE A 272 -6.77 -1.71 -8.37
C ILE A 272 -6.36 -0.97 -9.66
N SER A 273 -5.09 -1.06 -10.07
CA SER A 273 -4.60 -0.50 -11.34
C SER A 273 -5.27 -1.15 -12.55
N VAL A 274 -5.53 -2.47 -12.51
CA VAL A 274 -6.32 -3.14 -13.56
C VAL A 274 -7.73 -2.58 -13.62
N LEU A 275 -8.42 -2.40 -12.48
CA LEU A 275 -9.75 -1.75 -12.45
C LEU A 275 -9.70 -0.33 -13.04
N GLY A 276 -8.69 0.47 -12.67
CA GLY A 276 -8.42 1.78 -13.23
C GLY A 276 -8.28 1.75 -14.76
N ASN A 277 -7.57 0.76 -15.30
CA ASN A 277 -7.41 0.56 -16.74
C ASN A 277 -8.72 0.22 -17.45
N TYR A 278 -9.59 -0.62 -16.86
CA TYR A 278 -10.92 -0.91 -17.41
C TYR A 278 -11.76 0.37 -17.56
N ILE A 279 -11.78 1.21 -16.51
CA ILE A 279 -12.52 2.48 -16.51
C ILE A 279 -11.91 3.48 -17.48
N SER A 280 -10.59 3.66 -17.44
CA SER A 280 -9.84 4.57 -18.31
C SER A 280 -10.07 4.24 -19.78
N THR A 281 -9.99 2.95 -20.14
CA THR A 281 -10.18 2.48 -21.52
C THR A 281 -11.60 2.76 -22.00
N GLU A 282 -12.61 2.49 -21.17
CA GLU A 282 -14.00 2.74 -21.56
C GLU A 282 -14.29 4.24 -21.73
N LEU A 283 -13.73 5.10 -20.87
CA LEU A 283 -13.84 6.56 -21.02
C LEU A 283 -13.14 7.05 -22.29
N ALA A 284 -11.98 6.49 -22.64
CA ALA A 284 -11.21 6.88 -23.82
C ALA A 284 -11.88 6.49 -25.15
N ILE A 285 -12.77 5.49 -25.14
CA ILE A 285 -13.52 5.06 -26.33
C ILE A 285 -14.73 5.98 -26.60
N LEU A 286 -15.20 6.75 -25.62
CA LEU A 286 -16.31 7.68 -25.81
C LEU A 286 -15.94 8.82 -26.75
N GLU A 287 -16.93 9.32 -27.51
CA GLU A 287 -16.79 10.59 -28.23
C GLU A 287 -16.47 11.70 -27.23
N GLU A 288 -15.61 12.65 -27.62
CA GLU A 288 -15.09 13.68 -26.71
C GLU A 288 -16.21 14.48 -26.03
N GLU A 289 -17.21 14.91 -26.80
CA GLU A 289 -18.39 15.63 -26.30
C GLU A 289 -19.20 14.79 -25.30
N ASP A 290 -19.32 13.49 -25.55
CA ASP A 290 -20.07 12.57 -24.68
C ASP A 290 -19.31 12.27 -23.38
N ARG A 291 -17.97 12.18 -23.45
CA ARG A 291 -17.10 12.05 -22.29
C ARG A 291 -17.18 13.28 -21.39
N GLU A 292 -17.05 14.48 -21.96
CA GLU A 292 -17.12 15.73 -21.21
C GLU A 292 -18.46 15.88 -20.50
N LYS A 293 -19.57 15.66 -21.22
CA LYS A 293 -20.92 15.69 -20.63
C LYS A 293 -21.09 14.67 -19.51
N LEU A 294 -20.53 13.47 -19.66
CA LEU A 294 -20.59 12.43 -18.64
C LEU A 294 -19.82 12.82 -17.37
N LEU A 295 -18.59 13.31 -17.52
CA LEU A 295 -17.77 13.72 -16.39
C LEU A 295 -18.36 14.96 -15.70
N GLN A 296 -18.91 15.91 -16.46
CA GLN A 296 -19.62 17.06 -15.91
C GLN A 296 -20.87 16.62 -15.13
N TYR A 297 -21.60 15.64 -15.65
CA TYR A 297 -22.74 15.06 -14.94
C TYR A 297 -22.31 14.38 -13.63
N TYR A 298 -21.20 13.64 -13.61
CA TYR A 298 -20.66 13.07 -12.38
C TYR A 298 -20.24 14.15 -11.39
N TYR A 299 -19.56 15.20 -11.86
CA TYR A 299 -19.18 16.35 -11.04
C TYR A 299 -20.39 16.99 -10.35
N GLU A 300 -21.50 17.21 -11.08
CA GLU A 300 -22.73 17.74 -10.47
C GLU A 300 -23.21 16.91 -9.29
N TRP A 301 -23.01 15.60 -9.30
CA TRP A 301 -23.54 14.70 -8.27
C TRP A 301 -22.59 14.46 -7.09
N ILE A 302 -21.28 14.34 -7.33
CA ILE A 302 -20.29 14.00 -6.30
C ILE A 302 -19.27 15.10 -5.99
N ASP A 303 -19.36 16.25 -6.66
CA ASP A 303 -18.49 17.42 -6.45
C ASP A 303 -16.99 17.12 -6.66
N ILE A 304 -16.68 16.21 -7.60
CA ILE A 304 -15.33 15.92 -8.08
C ILE A 304 -15.19 16.43 -9.50
N LYS A 305 -14.33 17.45 -9.70
CA LYS A 305 -14.13 18.06 -11.01
C LYS A 305 -13.64 17.01 -12.03
N PRO A 306 -14.03 17.12 -13.32
CA PRO A 306 -13.59 16.19 -14.37
C PRO A 306 -12.07 15.98 -14.39
N SER A 307 -11.30 17.06 -14.33
CA SER A 307 -9.83 16.98 -14.33
C SER A 307 -9.25 16.24 -13.12
N VAL A 308 -9.87 16.36 -11.94
CA VAL A 308 -9.45 15.65 -10.73
C VAL A 308 -9.80 14.16 -10.84
N PHE A 309 -10.95 13.84 -11.43
CA PHE A 309 -11.36 12.46 -11.67
C PHE A 309 -10.42 11.75 -12.65
N GLU A 310 -10.08 12.40 -13.76
CA GLU A 310 -9.14 11.86 -14.74
C GLU A 310 -7.71 11.76 -14.19
N ALA A 311 -7.23 12.77 -13.45
CA ALA A 311 -5.92 12.73 -12.81
C ALA A 311 -5.80 11.57 -11.82
N MET A 312 -6.81 11.35 -10.97
CA MET A 312 -6.87 10.23 -10.04
C MET A 312 -6.80 8.86 -10.74
N ILE A 313 -7.52 8.69 -11.87
CA ILE A 313 -7.40 7.47 -12.68
C ILE A 313 -5.95 7.35 -13.20
N GLY A 314 -5.39 8.45 -13.72
CA GLY A 314 -4.02 8.57 -14.19
C GLY A 314 -2.98 8.14 -13.15
N ASP A 315 -3.14 8.58 -11.90
CA ASP A 315 -2.23 8.30 -10.78
C ASP A 315 -2.21 6.80 -10.43
N VAL A 316 -3.33 6.10 -10.61
CA VAL A 316 -3.47 4.67 -10.31
C VAL A 316 -2.99 3.79 -11.47
N ILE A 317 -3.25 4.18 -12.72
CA ILE A 317 -2.80 3.40 -13.89
C ILE A 317 -1.29 3.53 -14.14
N ASN A 318 -0.69 4.67 -13.79
CA ASN A 318 0.75 4.95 -13.98
C ASN A 318 1.55 4.86 -12.68
N LEU A 319 1.01 4.18 -11.67
CA LEU A 319 1.64 4.09 -10.35
C LEU A 319 2.98 3.35 -10.45
N ASP A 320 4.06 4.03 -10.04
CA ASP A 320 5.37 3.41 -9.84
C ASP A 320 5.47 2.91 -8.40
N TYR A 321 5.55 1.59 -8.21
CA TYR A 321 5.49 0.99 -6.88
C TYR A 321 6.86 0.96 -6.23
N ASP A 322 7.01 1.68 -5.12
CA ASP A 322 8.17 1.59 -4.24
C ASP A 322 7.85 0.71 -3.02
N HIS A 323 8.53 -0.44 -2.92
CA HIS A 323 8.37 -1.31 -1.77
C HIS A 323 8.98 -0.75 -0.47
N LEU A 324 9.82 0.28 -0.59
CA LEU A 324 10.45 0.96 0.53
C LEU A 324 9.54 2.03 1.16
N ASP A 325 8.49 2.47 0.46
CA ASP A 325 7.49 3.42 0.94
C ASP A 325 6.10 3.01 0.40
N ILE A 326 5.54 1.94 0.96
CA ILE A 326 4.29 1.33 0.47
C ILE A 326 3.12 2.29 0.63
N ASN A 327 3.17 3.17 1.63
CA ASN A 327 2.09 4.08 1.98
C ASN A 327 1.74 5.05 0.85
N GLU A 328 2.73 5.52 0.08
CA GLU A 328 2.49 6.41 -1.06
C GLU A 328 1.52 5.78 -2.08
N ALA A 329 1.69 4.47 -2.34
CA ALA A 329 0.79 3.75 -3.21
C ALA A 329 -0.60 3.59 -2.57
N ILE A 330 -0.67 3.17 -1.31
CA ILE A 330 -1.95 2.94 -0.61
C ILE A 330 -2.81 4.20 -0.57
N VAL A 331 -2.23 5.38 -0.33
CA VAL A 331 -2.97 6.66 -0.33
C VAL A 331 -3.64 6.93 -1.68
N LYS A 332 -2.93 6.74 -2.79
CA LYS A 332 -3.48 6.95 -4.15
C LYS A 332 -4.60 5.95 -4.45
N LEU A 333 -4.39 4.69 -4.11
CA LEU A 333 -5.38 3.62 -4.30
C LEU A 333 -6.64 3.83 -3.44
N ASP A 334 -6.47 4.26 -2.19
CA ASP A 334 -7.57 4.50 -1.27
C ASP A 334 -8.46 5.66 -1.73
N TYR A 335 -7.84 6.75 -2.18
CA TYR A 335 -8.56 7.87 -2.76
C TYR A 335 -9.38 7.45 -3.98
N PHE A 336 -8.77 6.70 -4.90
CA PHE A 336 -9.45 6.16 -6.08
C PHE A 336 -10.65 5.28 -5.73
N MET A 337 -10.47 4.28 -4.86
CA MET A 337 -11.54 3.37 -4.47
C MET A 337 -12.69 4.10 -3.75
N THR A 338 -12.36 5.06 -2.89
CA THR A 338 -13.35 5.87 -2.15
C THR A 338 -14.19 6.73 -3.10
N ILE A 339 -13.57 7.38 -4.09
CA ILE A 339 -14.32 8.21 -5.06
C ILE A 339 -15.16 7.34 -6.00
N LEU A 340 -14.66 6.19 -6.45
CA LEU A 340 -15.44 5.25 -7.25
C LEU A 340 -16.67 4.76 -6.50
N GLU A 341 -16.51 4.32 -5.25
CA GLU A 341 -17.63 3.85 -4.44
C GLU A 341 -18.69 4.96 -4.27
N ARG A 342 -18.24 6.17 -3.93
CA ARG A 342 -19.12 7.34 -3.80
C ARG A 342 -19.88 7.63 -5.09
N LEU A 343 -19.21 7.57 -6.24
CA LEU A 343 -19.82 7.77 -7.54
C LEU A 343 -20.89 6.71 -7.84
N TRP A 344 -20.52 5.43 -7.74
CA TRP A 344 -21.43 4.32 -8.02
C TRP A 344 -22.64 4.32 -7.10
N LYS A 345 -22.41 4.52 -5.80
CA LYS A 345 -23.49 4.67 -4.82
C LYS A 345 -24.43 5.78 -5.24
N LYS A 346 -23.89 6.98 -5.52
CA LYS A 346 -24.72 8.13 -5.88
C LYS A 346 -25.52 7.90 -7.16
N MET A 347 -24.90 7.31 -8.18
CA MET A 347 -25.58 6.96 -9.43
C MET A 347 -26.68 5.91 -9.22
N SER A 348 -26.47 4.98 -8.29
CA SER A 348 -27.47 3.95 -7.94
C SER A 348 -28.66 4.52 -7.15
N ASP A 349 -28.46 5.60 -6.38
CA ASP A 349 -29.52 6.26 -5.60
C ASP A 349 -30.49 7.05 -6.49
N LEU A 350 -30.05 7.51 -7.66
CA LEU A 350 -30.89 8.26 -8.60
C LEU A 350 -32.06 7.41 -9.08
N GLU A 351 -33.19 8.03 -9.40
CA GLU A 351 -34.32 7.34 -10.01
C GLU A 351 -33.95 6.80 -11.40
N TYR A 352 -33.22 7.61 -12.18
CA TYR A 352 -32.60 7.22 -13.44
C TYR A 352 -31.41 8.15 -13.74
N ILE A 353 -30.50 7.71 -14.61
CA ILE A 353 -29.35 8.50 -15.04
C ILE A 353 -29.79 9.57 -16.04
N GLY A 354 -29.33 10.81 -15.87
CA GLY A 354 -29.71 11.97 -16.68
C GLY A 354 -30.66 12.94 -15.96
N MET A 355 -31.03 12.63 -14.72
CA MET A 355 -31.70 13.59 -13.83
C MET A 355 -30.71 14.67 -13.39
N ARG A 356 -31.08 15.95 -13.47
CA ARG A 356 -30.26 17.07 -12.97
C ARG A 356 -30.61 17.35 -11.50
N LYS A 357 -29.67 17.92 -10.73
CA LYS A 357 -29.89 18.28 -9.31
C LYS A 357 -31.04 19.28 -9.12
N ASP A 358 -31.29 20.11 -10.13
CA ASP A 358 -32.37 21.10 -10.13
C ASP A 358 -33.54 20.65 -11.00
N ASN A 359 -34.53 20.01 -10.38
CA ASN A 359 -35.91 20.27 -10.80
C ASN A 359 -36.30 21.67 -10.27
N ILE A 360 -35.75 22.75 -10.83
CA ILE A 360 -36.49 24.01 -10.85
C ILE A 360 -37.45 23.87 -12.02
N VAL A 361 -38.71 23.57 -11.69
CA VAL A 361 -39.83 23.74 -12.61
C VAL A 361 -39.92 25.22 -12.92
N ILE A 362 -39.29 25.66 -14.01
CA ILE A 362 -39.79 26.81 -14.77
C ILE A 362 -40.80 26.19 -15.72
N SER A 363 -42.07 26.23 -15.33
CA SER A 363 -43.17 26.16 -16.28
C SER A 363 -43.00 27.34 -17.23
N GLU A 364 -42.29 27.11 -18.35
CA GLU A 364 -42.54 27.89 -19.55
C GLU A 364 -43.95 27.50 -20.01
N ASP A 365 -44.94 28.22 -19.48
CA ASP A 365 -46.23 28.37 -20.12
C ASP A 365 -45.98 28.94 -21.51
N LYS A 366 -45.77 28.07 -22.50
CA LYS A 366 -46.00 28.40 -23.89
C LYS A 366 -47.50 28.54 -24.08
N VAL A 367 -48.03 29.69 -23.69
CA VAL A 367 -49.28 30.20 -24.26
C VAL A 367 -48.97 30.56 -25.71
N ALA A 368 -49.01 29.55 -26.58
CA ALA A 368 -49.18 29.79 -28.01
C ALA A 368 -50.61 30.31 -28.23
N PRO A 369 -50.82 31.46 -28.87
CA PRO A 369 -52.16 31.92 -29.20
C PRO A 369 -52.80 30.96 -30.20
N ARG A 370 -54.01 30.49 -29.87
CA ARG A 370 -54.88 29.73 -30.77
C ARG A 370 -55.12 30.52 -32.05
N GLU A 371 -54.58 30.07 -33.16
CA GLU A 371 -55.08 30.45 -34.48
C GLU A 371 -56.48 29.86 -34.67
N VAL A 372 -57.48 30.74 -34.73
CA VAL A 372 -58.85 30.41 -35.12
C VAL A 372 -58.86 30.14 -36.63
N LYS A 373 -58.89 28.87 -37.00
CA LYS A 373 -59.27 28.45 -38.36
C LYS A 373 -60.72 28.85 -38.63
N LYS A 374 -60.94 29.89 -39.43
CA LYS A 374 -62.22 30.17 -40.08
C LYS A 374 -62.52 29.04 -41.06
N GLY A 375 -63.50 28.21 -40.74
CA GLY A 375 -64.12 27.29 -41.68
C GLY A 375 -65.02 28.07 -42.64
N ASN A 376 -64.65 28.13 -43.92
CA ASN A 376 -65.58 28.44 -45.00
C ASN A 376 -66.10 27.10 -45.55
N SER A 377 -67.30 26.73 -45.12
CA SER A 377 -68.14 25.71 -45.75
C SER A 377 -69.44 26.40 -46.14
N TRP A 378 -69.67 26.60 -47.43
CA TRP A 378 -71.00 26.75 -48.00
C TRP A 378 -71.01 26.04 -49.36
N SER A 379 -71.87 25.03 -49.48
CA SER A 379 -72.17 24.31 -50.70
C SER A 379 -73.22 25.07 -51.53
N ILE A 380 -73.16 24.84 -52.84
CA ILE A 380 -74.08 25.30 -53.89
C ILE A 380 -75.50 24.75 -53.67
N ILE A 381 -76.55 25.53 -53.96
CA ILE A 381 -77.74 25.27 -54.84
C ILE A 381 -78.67 26.52 -54.83
N ASP A 382 -79.17 26.83 -56.04
CA ASP A 382 -80.14 27.84 -56.54
C ASP A 382 -79.81 29.34 -56.50
#